data_AF-A0A0V0SWY1-F1
#
_entry.id   AF-A0A0V0SWY1-F1
#
_cell.length_a   1.000
_cell.length_b   1.000
_cell.length_c   1.000
_cell.angle_alpha   90.00
_cell.angle_beta   90.00
_cell.angle_gamma   90.00
#
_symmetry.space_group_name_H-M   'P 1'
#
loop_
_entity.id
_entity.type
_entity.pdbx_description
1 polymer ?
#
loop_
_entity_poly.entity_id
_entity_poly.type
_entity_poly.pdbx_seq_one_letter_code
_entity_poly.pdbx_strand_id
1 'polypeptide(L)'
;LDGLISDPDEMRMQALLIRERILGPQHPDTSYYIRYRGAVYADSGNFERCINLWKYALDMQQSNLDPLSPMTASSLLSFAELFSFMLQDRAKGLLGTSVSFEDLMGILSKSVLEIERAVKQNGPMPPD
;
A
#
# COMPACT_ATOMS: atom_id res chain seq x y z
N LEU A 1 -30.33 -9.32 0.80
CA LEU A 1 -29.63 -8.22 0.10
C LEU A 1 -29.59 -6.98 1.01
N ASP A 2 -30.72 -6.53 1.55
CA ASP A 2 -30.78 -5.34 2.43
C ASP A 2 -29.94 -5.43 3.72
N GLY A 3 -29.77 -6.63 4.29
CA GLY A 3 -28.87 -6.83 5.45
C GLY A 3 -27.38 -6.69 5.14
N LEU A 4 -26.97 -6.87 3.87
CA LEU A 4 -25.61 -6.66 3.37
C LEU A 4 -25.31 -5.17 3.05
N ILE A 5 -26.34 -4.32 3.09
CA ILE A 5 -26.30 -2.88 2.76
C ILE A 5 -26.12 -2.03 4.04
N SER A 6 -26.03 -2.66 5.21
CA SER A 6 -26.06 -1.96 6.51
C SER A 6 -24.85 -1.06 6.76
N ASP A 7 -23.67 -1.38 6.20
CA ASP A 7 -22.47 -0.54 6.26
C ASP A 7 -21.86 -0.30 4.86
N PRO A 8 -21.91 0.94 4.34
CA PRO A 8 -21.23 1.32 3.10
C PRO A 8 -19.72 1.05 3.09
N ASP A 9 -19.06 0.98 4.25
CA ASP A 9 -17.65 0.64 4.36
C ASP A 9 -17.39 -0.83 4.05
N GLU A 10 -18.13 -1.74 4.69
CA GLU A 10 -18.06 -3.17 4.41
C GLU A 10 -18.34 -3.48 2.94
N MET A 11 -19.36 -2.86 2.35
CA MET A 11 -19.68 -3.07 0.94
C MET A 11 -18.50 -2.70 0.02
N ARG A 12 -17.80 -1.60 0.32
CA ARG A 12 -16.62 -1.19 -0.45
C ARG A 12 -15.45 -2.14 -0.23
N MET A 13 -15.25 -2.64 0.99
CA MET A 13 -14.23 -3.65 1.28
C MET A 13 -14.52 -4.97 0.54
N GLN A 14 -15.77 -5.42 0.50
CA GLN A 14 -16.18 -6.60 -0.27
C GLN A 14 -15.94 -6.42 -1.77
N ALA A 15 -16.18 -5.23 -2.31
CA ALA A 15 -15.89 -4.93 -3.70
C ALA A 15 -14.38 -5.03 -4.03
N LEU A 16 -13.49 -4.71 -3.07
CA LEU A 16 -12.04 -4.92 -3.24
C LEU A 16 -11.68 -6.41 -3.29
N LEU A 17 -12.26 -7.22 -2.40
CA LEU A 17 -12.04 -8.68 -2.38
C LEU A 17 -12.52 -9.34 -3.67
N ILE A 18 -13.70 -8.95 -4.16
CA ILE A 18 -14.24 -9.45 -5.44
C ILE A 18 -13.31 -9.04 -6.59
N ARG A 19 -12.85 -7.79 -6.61
CA ARG A 19 -11.93 -7.31 -7.65
C ARG A 19 -10.63 -8.10 -7.64
N GLU A 20 -10.02 -8.31 -6.48
CA GLU A 20 -8.81 -9.11 -6.35
C GLU A 20 -9.01 -10.54 -6.85
N ARG A 21 -10.14 -11.17 -6.49
CA ARG A 21 -10.45 -12.54 -6.94
C ARG A 21 -10.65 -12.66 -8.45
N ILE A 22 -11.23 -11.64 -9.09
CA ILE A 22 -11.54 -11.65 -10.52
C ILE A 22 -10.33 -11.24 -11.36
N LEU A 23 -9.67 -10.14 -11.01
CA LEU A 23 -8.56 -9.57 -11.79
C LEU A 23 -7.21 -10.18 -11.43
N GLY A 24 -7.06 -10.70 -10.21
CA GLY A 24 -5.81 -11.19 -9.68
C GLY A 24 -4.87 -10.09 -9.18
N PRO A 25 -3.79 -10.48 -8.50
CA PRO A 25 -2.87 -9.56 -7.82
C PRO A 25 -1.94 -8.77 -8.76
N GLN A 26 -1.75 -9.24 -10.00
CA GLN A 26 -0.89 -8.58 -10.99
C GLN A 26 -1.59 -7.43 -11.72
N HIS A 27 -2.93 -7.38 -11.67
CA HIS A 27 -3.68 -6.38 -12.40
C HIS A 27 -3.54 -4.99 -11.73
N PRO A 28 -3.30 -3.91 -12.52
CA PRO A 28 -3.09 -2.56 -11.98
C PRO A 28 -4.22 -2.10 -11.06
N ASP A 29 -5.46 -2.30 -11.50
CA ASP A 29 -6.66 -1.89 -10.76
C ASP A 29 -6.79 -2.55 -9.38
N THR A 30 -6.30 -3.78 -9.19
CA THR A 30 -6.42 -4.48 -7.91
C THR A 30 -5.73 -3.68 -6.81
N SER A 31 -4.43 -3.44 -6.95
CA SER A 31 -3.67 -2.66 -5.97
C SER A 31 -4.03 -1.18 -5.97
N TYR A 32 -4.40 -0.60 -7.12
CA TYR A 32 -4.81 0.80 -7.21
C TYR A 32 -6.03 1.10 -6.35
N TYR A 33 -7.10 0.33 -6.47
CA TYR A 33 -8.32 0.60 -5.70
C TYR A 33 -8.19 0.28 -4.21
N ILE A 34 -7.33 -0.68 -3.84
CA ILE A 34 -6.98 -0.91 -2.43
C ILE A 34 -6.26 0.33 -1.86
N ARG A 35 -5.28 0.88 -2.58
CA ARG A 35 -4.60 2.11 -2.17
C ARG A 35 -5.54 3.30 -2.13
N TYR A 36 -6.40 3.47 -3.13
CA TYR A 36 -7.40 4.53 -3.14
C TYR A 36 -8.30 4.47 -1.90
N ARG A 37 -8.75 3.28 -1.50
CA ARG A 37 -9.55 3.12 -0.28
C ARG A 37 -8.77 3.49 0.98
N GLY A 38 -7.48 3.15 1.04
CA GLY A 38 -6.59 3.61 2.10
C GLY A 38 -6.48 5.14 2.17
N ALA A 39 -6.33 5.81 1.02
CA ALA A 39 -6.27 7.27 0.95
C ALA A 39 -7.54 7.93 1.54
N VAL A 40 -8.72 7.39 1.20
CA VAL A 40 -10.01 7.86 1.76
C VAL A 40 -10.04 7.75 3.30
N TYR A 41 -9.42 6.71 3.87
CA TYR A 41 -9.28 6.61 5.33
C TYR A 41 -8.34 7.67 5.90
N ALA A 42 -7.22 7.93 5.23
CA ALA A 42 -6.28 8.99 5.64
C ALA A 42 -6.94 10.38 5.59
N ASP A 43 -7.73 10.68 4.57
CA ASP A 43 -8.52 11.93 4.47
C ASP A 43 -9.53 12.08 5.62
N SER A 44 -9.97 10.96 6.19
CA SER A 44 -10.86 10.91 7.36
C SER A 44 -10.09 10.82 8.70
N GLY A 45 -8.77 10.98 8.69
CA GLY A 45 -7.89 10.88 9.86
C GLY A 45 -7.59 9.45 10.33
N ASN A 46 -8.10 8.42 9.66
CA ASN A 46 -7.87 7.02 10.00
C ASN A 46 -6.64 6.47 9.26
N PHE A 47 -5.46 6.93 9.68
CA PHE A 47 -4.20 6.52 9.07
C PHE A 47 -3.84 5.05 9.31
N GLU A 48 -4.28 4.46 10.42
CA GLU A 48 -4.03 3.04 10.69
C GLU A 48 -4.64 2.15 9.61
N ARG A 49 -5.92 2.37 9.26
CA ARG A 49 -6.56 1.65 8.16
C ARG A 49 -5.92 1.95 6.80
N CYS A 50 -5.46 3.19 6.58
CA CYS A 50 -4.70 3.54 5.38
C CYS A 50 -3.42 2.71 5.24
N ILE A 51 -2.58 2.74 6.28
CA ILE A 51 -1.29 2.04 6.33
C ILE A 51 -1.51 0.53 6.14
N ASN A 52 -2.50 -0.05 6.80
CA ASN A 52 -2.81 -1.48 6.67
C ASN A 52 -3.19 -1.85 5.23
N LEU A 53 -4.08 -1.10 4.58
CA LEU A 53 -4.47 -1.38 3.19
C LEU A 53 -3.32 -1.19 2.21
N TRP A 54 -2.54 -0.13 2.39
CA TRP A 54 -1.41 0.14 1.50
C TRP A 54 -0.30 -0.90 1.68
N LYS A 55 -0.08 -1.40 2.91
CA LYS A 55 0.90 -2.47 3.17
C LYS A 55 0.46 -3.75 2.48
N TYR A 56 -0.82 -4.09 2.57
CA TYR A 56 -1.39 -5.24 1.85
C TYR A 56 -1.20 -5.12 0.33
N ALA A 57 -1.51 -3.96 -0.25
CA ALA A 57 -1.30 -3.73 -1.68
C ALA A 57 0.19 -3.84 -2.08
N LEU A 58 1.10 -3.32 -1.26
CA LEU A 58 2.53 -3.39 -1.49
C LEU A 58 3.05 -4.83 -1.41
N ASP A 59 2.63 -5.60 -0.41
CA ASP A 59 3.01 -7.02 -0.25
C ASP A 59 2.57 -7.87 -1.44
N MET A 60 1.36 -7.62 -1.92
CA MET A 60 0.82 -8.23 -3.11
C MET A 60 1.66 -7.88 -4.34
N GLN A 61 1.98 -6.60 -4.55
CA GLN A 61 2.82 -6.15 -5.66
C GLN A 61 4.21 -6.79 -5.61
N GLN A 62 4.88 -6.77 -4.45
CA GLN A 62 6.20 -7.37 -4.29
C GLN A 62 6.20 -8.88 -4.54
N SER A 63 5.11 -9.58 -4.20
CA SER A 63 5.02 -11.02 -4.40
C SER A 63 4.71 -11.43 -5.84
N ASN A 64 4.11 -10.54 -6.64
CA ASN A 64 3.51 -10.90 -7.94
C ASN A 64 4.08 -10.13 -9.13
N LEU A 65 4.77 -9.01 -8.92
CA LEU A 65 5.34 -8.18 -9.97
C LEU A 65 6.86 -8.27 -10.01
N ASP A 66 7.41 -7.90 -11.16
CA ASP A 66 8.84 -7.70 -11.31
C ASP A 66 9.33 -6.61 -10.34
N PRO A 67 10.54 -6.78 -9.76
CA PRO A 67 11.19 -5.79 -8.93
C PRO A 67 11.20 -4.39 -9.56
N LEU A 68 10.87 -3.38 -8.76
CA LEU A 68 10.78 -1.98 -9.17
C LEU A 68 9.80 -1.74 -10.33
N SER A 69 8.78 -2.58 -10.46
CA SER A 69 7.66 -2.28 -11.36
C SER A 69 7.13 -0.86 -11.09
N PRO A 70 6.59 -0.16 -12.11
CA PRO A 70 6.02 1.17 -11.92
C PRO A 70 4.97 1.24 -10.80
N MET A 71 4.25 0.13 -10.59
CA MET A 71 3.26 0.01 -9.52
C MET A 71 3.90 -0.05 -8.13
N THR A 72 4.93 -0.88 -7.93
CA THR A 72 5.64 -0.97 -6.66
C THR A 72 6.34 0.34 -6.32
N ALA A 73 7.03 0.94 -7.30
CA ALA A 73 7.72 2.22 -7.11
C ALA A 73 6.75 3.34 -6.73
N SER A 74 5.59 3.41 -7.38
CA SER A 74 4.51 4.36 -7.03
C SER A 74 4.02 4.15 -5.59
N SER A 75 3.79 2.91 -5.16
CA SER A 75 3.32 2.62 -3.80
C SER A 75 4.32 3.08 -2.73
N LEU A 76 5.62 2.85 -2.94
CA LEU A 76 6.67 3.27 -2.00
C LEU A 76 6.76 4.79 -1.88
N LEU A 77 6.62 5.52 -2.99
CA LEU A 77 6.56 6.99 -2.98
C LEU A 77 5.35 7.50 -2.21
N SER A 78 4.16 6.93 -2.45
CA SER A 78 2.95 7.32 -1.73
C SER A 78 3.10 7.15 -0.22
N PHE A 79 3.75 6.07 0.24
CA PHE A 79 4.02 5.90 1.68
C PHE A 79 4.93 7.00 2.26
N ALA A 80 5.97 7.40 1.53
CA ALA A 80 6.85 8.49 1.95
C ALA A 80 6.07 9.81 2.08
N GLU A 81 5.19 10.10 1.11
CA GLU A 81 4.29 11.26 1.14
C GLU A 81 3.33 11.21 2.33
N LEU A 82 2.70 10.06 2.57
CA LEU A 82 1.78 9.85 3.69
C LEU A 82 2.45 10.10 5.05
N PHE A 83 3.63 9.50 5.27
CA PHE A 83 4.34 9.71 6.53
C PHE A 83 4.80 11.15 6.71
N SER A 84 5.23 11.81 5.64
CA SER A 84 5.56 13.24 5.68
C SER A 84 4.34 14.09 6.06
N PHE A 85 3.18 13.80 5.45
CA PHE A 85 1.92 14.46 5.77
C PHE A 85 1.52 14.27 7.24
N MET A 86 1.56 13.03 7.75
CA MET A 86 1.23 12.73 9.15
C MET A 86 2.14 13.47 10.15
N LEU A 87 3.44 13.58 9.85
CA LEU A 87 4.39 14.30 10.71
C LEU A 87 4.16 15.82 10.69
N GLN A 88 3.79 16.38 9.54
CA GLN A 88 3.44 17.80 9.42
C GLN A 88 2.13 18.13 10.14
N ASP A 89 1.14 17.24 10.10
CA ASP A 89 -0.14 17.47 10.76
C ASP A 89 -0.03 17.36 12.30
N ARG A 90 0.79 16.41 12.79
CA ARG A 90 1.16 16.33 14.21
C ARG A 90 1.78 17.64 14.71
N ALA A 91 2.61 18.29 13.89
CA ALA A 91 3.21 19.58 14.24
C ALA A 91 2.18 20.72 14.36
N LYS A 92 0.98 20.56 13.79
CA LYS A 92 -0.13 21.51 13.84
C LYS A 92 -1.18 21.15 14.91
N GLY A 93 -1.06 19.99 15.55
CA GLY A 93 -1.98 19.53 16.61
C GLY A 93 -3.39 19.21 16.11
N LEU A 94 -3.57 18.98 14.80
CA LEU A 94 -4.88 18.84 14.16
C LEU A 94 -5.39 17.39 14.11
N LEU A 95 -4.51 16.38 14.24
CA LEU A 95 -4.87 14.96 14.27
C LEU A 95 -4.18 14.25 15.45
N GLY A 96 -4.92 13.37 16.14
CA GLY A 96 -4.43 12.53 17.24
C GLY A 96 -3.55 11.37 16.80
N THR A 97 -2.75 11.56 15.76
CA THR A 97 -2.20 10.47 14.95
C THR A 97 -0.69 10.39 15.08
N SER A 98 -0.20 9.23 15.52
CA SER A 98 1.23 8.93 15.62
C SER A 98 1.63 7.97 14.51
N VAL A 99 2.61 8.35 13.68
CA VAL A 99 3.40 7.38 12.92
C VAL A 99 4.26 6.61 13.91
N SER A 100 4.17 5.28 13.93
CA SER A 100 5.05 4.46 14.76
C SER A 100 6.40 4.22 14.06
N PHE A 101 7.44 3.97 14.86
CA PHE A 101 8.74 3.54 14.32
C PHE A 101 8.61 2.24 13.50
N GLU A 102 7.74 1.33 13.96
CA GLU A 102 7.48 0.07 13.28
C GLU A 102 6.88 0.26 11.88
N ASP A 103 5.95 1.21 11.72
CA ASP A 103 5.37 1.53 10.41
C ASP A 103 6.42 2.05 9.44
N LEU A 104 7.24 3.02 9.89
CA LEU A 104 8.31 3.59 9.08
C LEU A 104 9.33 2.53 8.67
N MET A 105 9.84 1.79 9.65
CA MET A 105 10.85 0.77 9.38
C MET A 105 10.31 -0.38 8.54
N GLY A 106 9.03 -0.74 8.71
CA GLY A 106 8.38 -1.75 7.88
C GLY A 106 8.38 -1.37 6.41
N ILE A 107 8.03 -0.12 6.07
CA ILE A 107 8.06 0.35 4.68
C ILE A 107 9.49 0.49 4.16
N LEU A 108 10.41 1.06 4.94
CA LEU A 108 11.81 1.19 4.53
C LEU A 108 12.45 -0.18 4.23
N SER A 109 12.15 -1.19 5.05
CA SER A 109 12.62 -2.56 4.81
C SER A 109 12.08 -3.13 3.51
N LYS A 110 10.81 -2.85 3.17
CA LYS A 110 10.22 -3.24 1.88
C LYS A 110 10.87 -2.53 0.70
N SER A 111 11.21 -1.24 0.84
CA SER A 111 11.97 -0.50 -0.19
C SER A 111 13.35 -1.11 -0.43
N VAL A 112 14.07 -1.45 0.64
CA VAL A 112 15.39 -2.11 0.54
C VAL A 112 15.26 -3.45 -0.15
N LEU A 113 14.29 -4.28 0.26
CA LEU A 113 14.01 -5.57 -0.38
C LEU A 113 13.76 -5.43 -1.88
N GLU A 114 13.01 -4.40 -2.29
CA GLU A 114 12.70 -4.17 -3.70
C GLU A 114 13.96 -3.87 -4.53
N ILE A 115 14.84 -3.03 -3.99
CA ILE A 115 16.14 -2.71 -4.62
C ILE A 115 17.01 -3.96 -4.69
N GLU A 116 17.10 -4.74 -3.61
CA GLU A 116 17.87 -5.99 -3.60
C GLU A 116 17.39 -6.99 -4.65
N ARG A 117 16.07 -7.15 -4.80
CA ARG A 117 15.49 -8.02 -5.82
C ARG A 117 15.86 -7.55 -7.23
N ALA A 118 15.80 -6.24 -7.49
CA ALA A 118 16.17 -5.67 -8.78
C ALA A 118 17.67 -5.80 -9.09
N VAL A 119 18.54 -5.61 -8.09
CA VAL A 119 19.99 -5.82 -8.25
C VAL A 119 20.31 -7.27 -8.57
N LYS A 120 19.65 -8.23 -7.91
CA LYS A 120 19.84 -9.67 -8.19
C LYS A 120 19.40 -10.06 -9.59
N GLN A 121 18.31 -9.49 -10.10
CA GLN A 121 17.86 -9.74 -11.48
C GLN A 121 18.81 -9.16 -12.53
N ASN A 122 19.45 -8.02 -12.25
CA ASN A 122 20.38 -7.35 -13.15
C ASN A 122 21.86 -7.73 -12.90
N GLY A 123 22.12 -8.77 -12.10
CA GLY A 123 23.47 -9.28 -11.88
C GLY A 123 24.08 -9.87 -13.16
N PRO A 124 25.42 -9.90 -13.29
CA PRO A 124 26.06 -10.46 -14.48
C PRO A 124 25.65 -11.92 -14.68
N MET A 125 25.21 -12.29 -15.90
CA MET A 125 25.03 -13.70 -16.26
C MET A 125 26.38 -14.44 -16.09
N PRO A 126 26.40 -15.64 -15.49
CA PRO A 126 27.61 -16.44 -15.43
C PRO A 126 28.13 -16.73 -16.85
N PRO A 127 29.46 -16.75 -17.07
CA PRO A 127 30.00 -17.13 -18.37
C PRO A 127 29.68 -18.60 -18.68
N ASP A 128 29.18 -18.85 -19.89
CA ASP A 128 28.99 -20.18 -20.49
C ASP A 128 30.30 -20.99 -20.58
#